data_AF-B4VXM0-F1
#
_entry.id   AF-B4VXM0-F1
#
_cell.length_a   1.000
_cell.length_b   1.000
_cell.length_c   1.000
_cell.angle_alpha   90.00
_cell.angle_beta   90.00
_cell.angle_gamma   90.00
#
_symmetry.space_group_name_H-M   'P 1'
#
loop_
_entity.id
_entity.type
_entity.pdbx_description
1 polymer ?
#
loop_
_entity_poly.entity_id
_entity_poly.type
_entity_poly.pdbx_seq_one_letter_code
_entity_poly.pdbx_strand_id
1 'polypeptide(L)' 'MHTRIVGRFRCRSDAEGHLQVLRRLIPTLSFEIMFDVTPKDTDSDDNPETPQ' A
#
# COMPACT_ATOMS: atom_id res chain seq x y z
N MET A 1 -8.65 -9.28 -12.21
CA MET A 1 -7.44 -9.75 -11.49
C MET A 1 -7.67 -9.52 -10.01
N HIS A 2 -7.65 -10.58 -9.19
CA HIS A 2 -7.78 -10.45 -7.73
C HIS A 2 -6.39 -10.38 -7.12
N THR A 3 -6.02 -9.23 -6.56
CA THR A 3 -4.81 -9.08 -5.76
C THR A 3 -5.09 -9.53 -4.34
N ARG A 4 -4.32 -10.50 -3.83
CA ARG A 4 -4.45 -10.97 -2.45
C ARG A 4 -3.22 -10.56 -1.66
N ILE A 5 -3.44 -9.82 -0.57
CA ILE A 5 -2.37 -9.39 0.33
C ILE A 5 -1.93 -10.62 1.13
N VAL A 6 -0.65 -10.98 1.00
CA VAL A 6 -0.03 -12.12 1.72
C VAL A 6 0.81 -11.67 2.92
N GLY A 7 1.15 -10.38 3.00
CA GLY A 7 1.90 -9.79 4.10
C GLY A 7 1.84 -8.27 4.05
N ARG A 8 1.89 -7.64 5.23
CA ARG A 8 1.91 -6.18 5.38
C ARG A 8 3.05 -5.83 6.32
N PHE A 9 3.99 -5.02 5.83
CA PHE A 9 5.22 -4.67 6.54
C PHE A 9 5.24 -3.17 6.80
N ARG A 10 5.86 -2.76 7.92
CA ARG A 10 6.01 -1.34 8.26
C ARG A 10 7.20 -0.69 7.54
N CYS A 11 8.17 -1.49 7.13
CA CYS A 11 9.42 -1.05 6.52
C CYS A 11 9.58 -1.68 5.13
N ARG A 12 10.11 -0.89 4.18
CA ARG A 12 10.38 -1.36 2.81
C ARG A 12 11.39 -2.52 2.78
N SER A 13 12.46 -2.41 3.57
CA SER A 13 13.54 -3.42 3.60
C SER A 13 13.03 -4.81 3.99
N ASP A 14 12.10 -4.88 4.96
CA ASP A 14 11.51 -6.16 5.39
C ASP A 14 10.62 -6.77 4.30
N ALA A 15 9.87 -5.93 3.59
CA ALA A 15 9.03 -6.34 2.47
C ALA A 15 9.88 -6.84 1.29
N GLU A 16 10.99 -6.16 0.96
CA GLU A 16 11.91 -6.59 -0.09
C GLU A 16 12.61 -7.91 0.26
N GLY A 17 13.04 -8.09 1.51
CA GLY A 17 13.59 -9.36 1.99
C GLY A 17 12.59 -10.52 1.84
N HIS A 18 11.34 -10.31 2.27
CA HIS A 18 10.28 -11.30 2.11
C HIS A 18 9.95 -11.59 0.64
N LEU A 19 9.90 -10.56 -0.20
CA LEU A 19 9.66 -10.72 -1.64
C LEU A 19 10.74 -11.59 -2.28
N GLN A 20 12.02 -11.38 -1.92
CA GLN A 20 13.11 -12.17 -2.47
C GLN A 20 13.00 -13.65 -2.09
N VAL A 21 12.59 -13.94 -0.85
CA VAL A 21 12.35 -15.32 -0.39
C VAL A 21 11.15 -15.94 -1.13
N LEU A 22 10.03 -15.21 -1.24
CA LEU A 22 8.83 -15.70 -1.94
C LEU A 22 9.10 -16.02 -3.41
N ARG A 23 9.87 -15.18 -4.11
CA ARG A 23 10.28 -15.43 -5.50
C ARG A 23 11.17 -16.67 -5.66
N ARG A 24 11.98 -17.00 -4.64
CA ARG A 24 12.81 -18.21 -4.64
C ARG A 24 11.99 -19.46 -4.33
N LEU A 25 11.02 -19.36 -3.41
CA LEU A 25 10.19 -20.48 -2.99
C LEU A 25 9.09 -20.81 -4.02
N ILE A 26 8.52 -19.80 -4.66
CA ILE A 26 7.39 -19.94 -5.58
C ILE A 26 7.65 -19.09 -6.83
N PRO A 27 8.56 -19.51 -7.72
CA PRO A 27 8.93 -18.75 -8.91
C PRO A 27 7.80 -18.67 -9.95
N THR A 28 6.77 -19.50 -9.84
CA THR A 28 5.62 -19.56 -10.74
C THR A 28 4.61 -18.44 -10.50
N LEU A 29 4.66 -17.76 -9.36
CA LEU A 29 3.76 -16.67 -9.01
C LEU A 29 4.47 -15.32 -9.08
N SER A 30 3.74 -14.32 -9.56
CA SER A 30 4.19 -12.93 -9.53
C SER A 30 3.84 -12.29 -8.20
N PHE A 31 4.84 -11.76 -7.52
CA PHE A 31 4.69 -11.01 -6.28
C PHE A 31 5.14 -9.56 -6.50
N GLU A 32 4.39 -8.62 -5.95
CA GLU A 32 4.64 -7.18 -6.06
C GLU A 32 4.55 -6.50 -4.69
N ILE A 33 5.32 -5.44 -4.49
CA ILE A 33 5.25 -4.58 -3.30
C ILE A 33 4.33 -3.41 -3.62
N MET A 34 3.31 -3.22 -2.79
CA MET A 34 2.41 -2.08 -2.85
C MET A 34 2.61 -1.21 -1.61
N PHE A 35 2.64 0.10 -1.80
CA PHE A 35 2.71 1.06 -0.70
C PHE A 35 1.31 1.57 -0.39
N ASP A 36 0.91 1.46 0.87
CA ASP A 36 -0.28 2.14 1.36
C ASP A 36 0.02 3.64 1.42
N VAL A 37 -0.45 4.37 0.42
CA VAL A 37 -0.49 5.83 0.50
C VAL A 37 -1.72 6.16 1.32
N THR A 38 -1.55 6.58 2.57
CA THR A 38 -2.66 7.23 3.29
C THR A 38 -3.03 8.46 2.47
N PRO A 39 -4.28 8.59 2.00
CA PRO A 39 -4.72 9.87 1.47
C PRO A 39 -4.49 10.86 2.59
N LYS A 40 -3.63 11.84 2.33
CA LYS A 40 -3.54 13.02 3.18
C LYS A 40 -4.95 13.58 3.16
N ASP A 41 -5.58 13.66 4.33
CA ASP A 41 -6.87 14.32 4.47
C ASP A 41 -6.79 15.61 3.66
N THR A 42 -7.65 15.71 2.65
CA THR A 42 -7.74 16.90 1.83
C THR A 42 -8.42 17.95 2.69
N ASP A 43 -7.67 18.48 3.65
CA ASP A 43 -8.02 19.65 4.43
C ASP A 43 -7.71 20.88 3.56
N SER A 44 -8.51 21.06 2.52
CA SER A 44 -8.56 22.19 1.59
C SER A 44 -9.92 22.06 0.92
N ASP A 45 -10.91 22.94 1.01
CA ASP A 45 -10.96 24.35 1.39
C ASP A 45 -12.46 24.74 1.57
N ASP A 46 -12.69 25.80 2.35
CA ASP A 46 -13.77 26.80 2.16
C ASP A 46 -15.24 26.34 2.10
N ASN A 47 -15.94 26.39 3.25
CA ASN A 47 -17.40 26.55 3.25
C ASN A 47 -17.73 28.00 3.65
N PRO A 48 -18.13 28.88 2.72
CA PRO A 48 -18.51 30.23 3.09
C PRO A 48 -19.80 30.18 3.90
N GLU A 49 -19.76 30.86 5.03
CA GLU A 49 -20.88 31.09 5.94
C GLU A 49 -22.12 31.54 5.16
N THR A 50 -23.25 30.88 5.38
CA THR A 50 -24.56 31.41 4.97
C THR A 50 -25.17 32.11 6.19
N PRO A 51 -25.35 33.44 6.20
CA PRO A 51 -26.08 34.12 7.27
C PRO A 51 -27.57 33.74 7.22
N GLN A 52 -28.11 33.32 8.37
CA GLN A 52 -29.56 33.24 8.63
C GLN A 52 -30.05 34.60 9.12
#